data_AF-A0A5Y3V283-F1
#
_entry.id   AF-A0A5Y3V283-F1
#
_cell.length_a   1.000
_cell.length_b   1.000
_cell.length_c   1.000
_cell.angle_alpha   90.00
_cell.angle_beta   90.00
_cell.angle_gamma   90.00
#
_symmetry.space_group_name_H-M   'P 1'
#
loop_
_entity.id
_entity.type
_entity.pdbx_description
1 polymer ?
#
loop_
_entity_poly.entity_id
_entity_poly.type
_entity_poly.pdbx_seq_one_letter_code
_entity_poly.pdbx_strand_id
1 'polypeptide(L)' 'MKHTTITARDLECLEHMRNIGQLVNELMQVQDCATVRRDPVQQSQLTSVIYLMTAQLDGVVERCNQQWLTGEGNV' A
#
# COMPACT_ATOMS: atom_id res chain seq x y z
N MET A 1 18.49 -18.96 7.20
CA MET A 1 17.46 -17.92 7.31
C MET A 1 16.19 -18.50 6.71
N LYS A 2 15.05 -18.45 7.42
CA LYS A 2 13.77 -18.91 6.83
C LYS A 2 13.39 -17.89 5.75
N HIS A 3 13.31 -18.32 4.50
CA HIS A 3 12.90 -17.45 3.40
C HIS A 3 11.39 -17.26 3.47
N THR A 4 10.94 -16.00 3.59
CA THR A 4 9.52 -15.67 3.44
C THR A 4 9.20 -15.60 1.96
N THR A 5 8.23 -16.39 1.50
CA THR A 5 7.86 -16.49 0.08
C THR A 5 6.86 -15.39 -0.29
N ILE A 6 7.33 -14.28 -0.88
CA ILE A 6 6.42 -13.29 -1.48
C ILE A 6 5.80 -13.91 -2.73
N THR A 7 4.47 -13.99 -2.80
CA THR A 7 3.77 -14.56 -3.96
C THR A 7 3.67 -13.56 -5.11
N ALA A 8 3.41 -14.03 -6.33
CA ALA A 8 3.16 -13.15 -7.48
C ALA A 8 1.99 -12.17 -7.22
N ARG A 9 0.94 -12.63 -6.52
CA ARG A 9 -0.19 -11.79 -6.13
C ARG A 9 0.19 -10.70 -5.12
N ASP A 10 1.12 -11.01 -4.22
CA ASP A 10 1.64 -10.01 -3.28
C ASP A 10 2.46 -8.96 -4.01
N LEU A 11 3.26 -9.35 -5.02
CA LEU A 11 4.01 -8.41 -5.86
C LEU A 11 3.09 -7.48 -6.65
N GLU A 12 2.04 -8.00 -7.28
CA GLU A 12 1.04 -7.18 -7.98
C GLU A 12 0.36 -6.19 -7.02
N CYS A 13 0.00 -6.65 -5.82
CA CYS A 13 -0.59 -5.79 -4.79
C CYS A 13 0.38 -4.69 -4.35
N LEU A 14 1.65 -5.04 -4.10
CA LEU A 14 2.70 -4.08 -3.75
C LEU A 14 2.96 -3.06 -4.86
N GLU A 15 2.93 -3.48 -6.12
CA GLU A 15 3.05 -2.59 -7.28
C GLU A 15 1.88 -1.61 -7.34
N HIS A 16 0.65 -2.09 -7.16
CA HIS A 16 -0.53 -1.22 -7.09
C HIS A 16 -0.42 -0.21 -5.96
N MET A 17 0.00 -0.64 -4.76
CA MET A 17 0.20 0.27 -3.64
C MET A 17 1.28 1.30 -3.93
N ARG A 18 2.40 0.91 -4.53
CA ARG A 18 3.44 1.85 -4.96
C ARG A 18 2.88 2.90 -5.91
N ASN A 19 2.13 2.47 -6.93
CA ASN A 19 1.57 3.37 -7.94
C ASN A 19 0.55 4.34 -7.32
N ILE A 20 -0.30 3.87 -6.40
CA ILE A 20 -1.23 4.73 -5.67
C ILE A 20 -0.47 5.72 -4.78
N GLY A 21 0.59 5.29 -4.09
CA GLY A 21 1.44 6.17 -3.29
C GLY A 21 2.09 7.30 -4.11
N GLN A 22 2.54 6.99 -5.34
CA GLN A 22 3.05 7.99 -6.27
C GLN A 22 1.96 9.00 -6.67
N LEU A 23 0.76 8.52 -7.01
CA LEU A 23 -0.38 9.37 -7.33
C LEU A 23 -0.75 10.31 -6.17
N VAL A 24 -0.81 9.78 -4.94
CA VAL A 24 -1.07 10.58 -3.72
C VAL A 24 -0.03 11.69 -3.57
N ASN A 25 1.25 11.36 -3.76
CA ASN A 25 2.35 12.32 -3.66
C ASN A 25 2.29 13.41 -4.74
N GLU A 26 1.96 13.06 -5.99
CA GLU A 26 1.75 14.04 -7.07
C GLU A 26 0.59 14.99 -6.76
N LEU A 27 -0.53 14.43 -6.28
CA LEU A 27 -1.71 15.21 -5.88
C LEU A 27 -1.42 16.13 -4.68
N MET A 28 -0.52 15.75 -3.79
CA MET A 28 -0.05 16.63 -2.71
C MET A 28 0.88 17.73 -3.22
N GLN A 29 1.86 17.41 -4.07
CA GLN A 29 2.83 18.39 -4.59
C GLN A 29 2.18 19.48 -5.46
N VAL A 30 1.24 19.13 -6.34
CA VAL A 30 0.52 20.11 -7.17
C VAL A 30 -0.25 21.12 -6.30
N GLN A 31 -0.67 20.68 -5.12
CA GLN A 31 -1.51 21.45 -4.22
C GLN A 31 -0.72 22.24 -3.17
N ASP A 32 0.54 21.91 -2.91
CA ASP A 32 1.43 22.77 -2.12
C ASP A 32 1.97 23.94 -2.97
N CYS A 33 2.14 23.74 -4.29
CA CYS A 33 2.53 24.81 -5.22
C CYS A 33 1.40 25.81 -5.51
N ALA A 34 0.14 25.39 -5.40
CA ALA A 34 -1.02 26.26 -5.49
C ALA A 34 -1.53 26.50 -4.07
N THR A 35 -1.38 27.69 -3.50
CA THR A 35 -1.85 28.08 -2.14
C THR A 35 -3.37 28.00 -1.91
N VAL A 36 -4.07 27.18 -2.70
CA VAL A 36 -5.49 26.92 -2.70
C VAL A 36 -5.82 25.90 -1.61
N ARG A 37 -6.66 26.32 -0.67
CA ARG A 37 -7.26 25.46 0.35
C ARG A 37 -7.85 24.20 -0.30
N ARG A 38 -7.38 23.03 0.12
CA ARG A 38 -7.80 21.71 -0.38
C ARG A 38 -9.32 21.59 -0.36
N ASP A 39 -9.90 21.17 -1.49
CA ASP A 39 -11.31 20.87 -1.55
C ASP A 39 -11.63 19.75 -0.53
N PRO A 40 -12.63 19.92 0.35
CA PRO A 40 -12.94 18.95 1.39
C PRO A 40 -13.23 17.54 0.85
N VAL A 41 -13.81 17.44 -0.35
CA VAL A 41 -14.08 16.16 -1.01
C VAL A 41 -12.78 15.52 -1.46
N GLN A 42 -11.86 16.28 -2.05
CA GLN A 42 -10.53 15.77 -2.42
C GLN A 42 -9.74 15.29 -1.20
N GLN A 43 -9.82 15.98 -0.06
CA GLN A 43 -9.16 15.56 1.18
C GLN A 43 -9.76 14.25 1.73
N SER A 44 -11.08 14.13 1.69
CA SER A 44 -11.78 12.91 2.12
C SER A 44 -11.41 11.73 1.21
N GLN A 45 -11.40 11.94 -0.11
CA GLN A 45 -10.98 10.92 -1.09
C GLN A 45 -9.55 10.47 -0.86
N LEU A 46 -8.61 11.41 -0.63
CA LEU A 46 -7.23 11.08 -0.35
C LEU A 46 -7.09 10.22 0.91
N THR A 47 -7.82 10.59 1.97
CA THR A 47 -7.86 9.82 3.22
C THR A 47 -8.37 8.40 2.98
N SER A 48 -9.43 8.24 2.18
CA SER A 48 -9.96 6.93 1.82
C SER A 48 -8.97 6.09 1.00
N VAL A 49 -8.25 6.71 0.05
CA VAL A 49 -7.24 6.03 -0.77
C VAL A 49 -6.08 5.54 0.08
N ILE A 50 -5.57 6.38 0.99
CA ILE A 50 -4.51 6.01 1.93
C ILE A 50 -4.97 4.86 2.83
N TYR A 51 -6.20 4.94 3.37
CA TYR A 51 -6.76 3.86 4.19
C TYR A 51 -6.81 2.52 3.44
N LEU A 52 -7.28 2.53 2.19
CA LEU A 52 -7.35 1.33 1.35
C LEU A 52 -5.97 0.77 0.99
N MET A 53 -4.97 1.63 0.78
CA MET A 53 -3.58 1.19 0.61
C MET A 53 -3.07 0.49 1.87
N THR A 54 -3.28 1.09 3.04
CA THR A 54 -2.82 0.52 4.33
C THR A 54 -3.46 -0.85 4.58
N ALA A 55 -4.77 -0.97 4.38
CA ALA A 55 -5.47 -2.25 4.55
C ALA A 55 -4.95 -3.35 3.59
N GLN A 56 -4.60 -2.98 2.36
CA GLN A 56 -4.00 -3.92 1.40
C GLN A 56 -2.58 -4.34 1.82
N LEU A 57 -1.79 -3.40 2.34
CA LEU A 57 -0.44 -3.67 2.83
C LEU A 57 -0.48 -4.60 4.04
N ASP A 58 -1.38 -4.35 4.99
CA ASP A 58 -1.58 -5.21 6.16
C ASP A 58 -1.90 -6.65 5.74
N GLY A 59 -2.76 -6.83 4.74
CA GLY A 59 -3.06 -8.16 4.20
C GLY A 59 -1.84 -8.88 3.59
N VAL A 60 -0.93 -8.15 2.93
CA VAL A 60 0.35 -8.72 2.43
C VAL A 60 1.25 -9.10 3.61
N VAL A 61 1.38 -8.22 4.61
CA VAL A 61 2.20 -8.46 5.81
C VAL A 61 1.68 -9.67 6.60
N GLU A 62 0.37 -9.79 6.78
CA GLU A 62 -0.26 -10.94 7.43
C GLU A 62 0.04 -12.25 6.71
N ARG A 63 -0.04 -12.29 5.37
CA ARG A 63 0.29 -13.50 4.60
C ARG A 63 1.76 -13.89 4.73
N CYS A 64 2.65 -12.91 4.63
CA CYS A 64 4.08 -13.11 4.85
C CYS A 64 4.35 -13.67 6.27
N ASN A 65 3.71 -13.10 7.29
CA ASN A 65 3.85 -13.56 8.68
C ASN A 65 3.25 -14.95 8.90
N GLN A 66 2.07 -15.23 8.32
CA GLN A 66 1.45 -16.56 8.35
C GLN A 66 2.37 -17.58 7.68
N GLN A 67 2.87 -17.34 6.47
CA GLN A 67 3.78 -18.27 5.80
C GLN A 67 5.09 -18.48 6.58
N TRP A 68 5.62 -17.43 7.21
CA TRP A 68 6.78 -17.54 8.09
C TRP A 68 6.51 -18.38 9.36
N LEU A 69 5.34 -18.17 9.99
CA LEU A 69 4.91 -18.88 11.21
C LEU A 69 4.55 -20.34 10.92
N THR A 70 3.80 -20.58 9.85
CA THR A 70 3.33 -21.90 9.45
C THR A 70 4.49 -22.77 9.00
N GLY A 71 5.58 -22.13 8.52
CA GLY A 71 6.80 -22.78 8.08
C GLY A 71 6.48 -23.81 7.01
N GLU A 72 6.66 -23.49 5.73
CA GLU A 72 6.71 -24.53 4.70
C GLU A 72 7.85 -25.50 5.04
N GLY A 73 7.52 -26.51 5.84
CA GLY A 73 8.27 -27.74 6.01
C GLY A 73 8.10 -28.52 4.74
N ASN A 74 8.99 -28.29 3.79
CA ASN A 74 9.56 -29.28 2.88
C ASN A 74 10.42 -28.58 1.84
N VAL A 75 11.70 -28.40 2.17
CA VAL A 75 12.85 -28.88 1.36
C VAL A 75 13.92 -29.33 2.35
#